data_AF-A0A351GEA7-F1
#
_entry.id   AF-A0A351GEA7-F1
#
_cell.length_a   1.000
_cell.length_b   1.000
_cell.length_c   1.000
_cell.angle_alpha   90.00
_cell.angle_beta   90.00
_cell.angle_gamma   90.00
#
_symmetry.space_group_name_H-M   'P 1'
#
loop_
_entity.id
_entity.type
_entity.pdbx_description
1 polymer ?
#
loop_
_entity_poly.entity_id
_entity_poly.type
_entity_poly.pdbx_seq_one_letter_code
_entity_poly.pdbx_strand_id
1 'polypeptide(L)'
;MKRQLLTLITLAFIAMTYAQIEHQRVYSTFDNLALAKADTFNNGADSSGGFMHYGRYWNNSYNPTWGSWSGWALSNLTDTLTAGFGNQYSAITGQGVSSTANYMVSTGSRAYIKLDEATAISGAYFTNTTYTARDMEQGSGFSKKFGGDDGNDEDFFRVVISSYLAGTFVDSTIFYLADYR
;
A
#
# COMPACT_ATOMS: atom_id res chain seq x y z
N MET A 1 4.64 -4.07 50.13
CA MET A 1 3.40 -4.60 49.50
C MET A 1 2.36 -3.52 49.19
N LYS A 2 1.65 -2.91 50.17
CA LYS A 2 0.55 -1.95 49.87
C LYS A 2 0.95 -0.73 49.02
N ARG A 3 2.12 -0.13 49.27
CA ARG A 3 2.62 1.04 48.51
C ARG A 3 3.03 0.68 47.07
N GLN A 4 3.68 -0.46 46.87
CA GLN A 4 4.09 -0.95 45.54
C GLN A 4 2.90 -1.31 44.66
N LEU A 5 1.84 -1.88 45.27
CA LEU A 5 0.58 -2.17 44.58
C LEU A 5 -0.11 -0.88 44.12
N LEU A 6 -0.10 0.16 44.97
CA LEU A 6 -0.63 1.48 44.60
C LEU A 6 0.14 2.09 43.42
N THR A 7 1.47 2.02 43.42
CA THR A 7 2.30 2.55 42.33
C THR A 7 2.04 1.82 41.01
N LEU A 8 1.88 0.50 41.03
CA LEU A 8 1.56 -0.31 39.85
C LEU A 8 0.17 0.02 39.27
N ILE A 9 -0.84 0.16 40.13
CA ILE A 9 -2.20 0.56 39.71
C ILE A 9 -2.17 1.97 39.09
N THR A 10 -1.41 2.89 39.68
CA THR A 10 -1.28 4.27 39.16
C THR A 10 -0.60 4.30 37.80
N LEU A 11 0.48 3.54 37.60
CA LEU A 11 1.17 3.41 36.30
C LEU A 11 0.27 2.77 35.24
N ALA A 12 -0.51 1.75 35.61
CA ALA A 12 -1.48 1.14 34.70
C ALA A 12 -2.59 2.13 34.30
N PHE A 13 -3.10 2.93 35.23
CA PHE A 13 -4.08 3.97 34.93
C PHE A 13 -3.52 5.05 34.00
N ILE A 14 -2.29 5.52 34.25
CA ILE A 14 -1.62 6.52 33.39
C ILE A 14 -1.43 5.95 31.97
N ALA A 15 -0.98 4.70 31.83
CA ALA A 15 -0.83 4.05 30.53
C ALA A 15 -2.16 3.90 29.79
N MET A 16 -3.27 3.63 30.50
CA MET A 16 -4.62 3.57 29.91
C MET A 16 -5.14 4.94 29.47
N THR A 17 -4.81 6.03 30.18
CA THR A 17 -5.25 7.39 29.80
C THR A 17 -4.58 7.92 28.53
N TYR A 18 -3.36 7.49 28.22
CA TYR A 18 -2.69 7.83 26.95
C TYR A 18 -3.14 6.94 25.76
N ALA A 19 -3.85 5.84 26.02
CA ALA A 19 -4.26 4.88 25.00
C ALA A 19 -5.61 5.22 24.32
N GLN A 20 -6.28 6.30 24.72
CA GLN A 20 -7.65 6.61 24.27
C GLN A 20 -7.83 8.02 23.67
N ILE A 21 -6.85 8.52 22.92
CA ILE A 21 -7.17 9.57 21.95
C ILE A 21 -7.78 8.85 20.75
N GLU A 22 -9.11 8.84 20.66
CA GLU A 22 -9.78 8.54 19.40
C GLU A 22 -9.42 9.64 18.39
N HIS A 23 -8.34 9.42 17.64
CA HIS A 23 -8.09 10.18 16.43
C HIS A 23 -9.18 9.77 15.44
N GLN A 24 -10.04 10.71 15.07
CA GLN A 24 -10.93 10.51 13.94
C GLN A 24 -10.07 10.16 12.73
N ARG A 25 -10.13 8.91 12.28
CA ARG A 25 -9.35 8.44 11.14
C ARG A 25 -9.88 9.13 9.90
N VAL A 26 -9.12 10.09 9.35
CA VAL A 26 -9.52 10.90 8.19
C VAL A 26 -9.21 10.20 6.85
N TYR A 27 -9.00 8.87 6.87
CA TYR A 27 -8.69 8.09 5.67
C TYR A 27 -9.39 6.72 5.73
N SER A 28 -9.68 6.15 4.55
CA SER A 28 -10.27 4.82 4.44
C SER A 28 -9.24 3.74 4.75
N THR A 29 -9.61 2.79 5.62
CA THR A 29 -8.78 1.61 5.95
C THR A 29 -9.31 0.37 5.24
N PHE A 30 -8.41 -0.48 4.77
CA PHE A 30 -8.75 -1.75 4.12
C PHE A 30 -8.85 -2.93 5.10
N ASP A 31 -8.68 -2.71 6.41
CA ASP A 31 -8.79 -3.78 7.43
C ASP A 31 -10.20 -4.40 7.49
N ASN A 32 -11.21 -3.66 7.01
CA ASN A 32 -12.58 -4.15 6.93
C ASN A 32 -12.84 -5.04 5.70
N LEU A 33 -11.88 -5.15 4.78
CA LEU A 33 -11.91 -6.13 3.70
C LEU A 33 -11.22 -7.41 4.18
N ALA A 34 -11.95 -8.53 4.11
CA ALA A 34 -11.42 -9.80 4.57
C ALA A 34 -10.38 -10.37 3.59
N LEU A 35 -9.30 -10.92 4.16
CA LEU A 35 -8.39 -11.84 3.48
C LEU A 35 -8.54 -13.22 4.12
N ALA A 36 -8.22 -14.28 3.35
CA ALA A 36 -8.42 -15.65 3.81
C ALA A 36 -7.58 -16.02 5.05
N LYS A 37 -6.45 -15.33 5.27
CA LYS A 37 -5.51 -15.56 6.37
C LYS A 37 -4.54 -14.38 6.51
N ALA A 38 -3.67 -14.44 7.52
CA ALA A 38 -2.48 -13.59 7.61
C ALA A 38 -1.44 -13.96 6.53
N ASP A 39 -0.56 -13.02 6.21
CA ASP A 39 0.52 -13.17 5.22
C ASP A 39 0.03 -13.72 3.87
N THR A 40 -0.91 -12.99 3.28
CA THR A 40 -1.55 -13.34 2.02
C THR A 40 -1.98 -12.11 1.21
N PHE A 41 -2.56 -12.38 0.05
CA PHE A 41 -3.07 -11.37 -0.84
C PHE A 41 -4.24 -11.92 -1.65
N ASN A 42 -5.02 -11.00 -2.21
CA ASN A 42 -5.98 -11.27 -3.27
C ASN A 42 -5.68 -10.35 -4.44
N ASN A 43 -5.26 -10.93 -5.57
CA ASN A 43 -4.92 -10.22 -6.81
C ASN A 43 -5.98 -10.40 -7.92
N GLY A 44 -7.16 -10.91 -7.57
CA GLY A 44 -8.24 -11.21 -8.51
C GLY A 44 -8.22 -12.63 -9.09
N ALA A 45 -7.35 -13.52 -8.60
CA ALA A 45 -7.38 -14.93 -8.98
C ALA A 45 -8.71 -15.64 -8.66
N ASP A 46 -9.49 -15.06 -7.74
CA ASP A 46 -10.86 -15.47 -7.41
C ASP A 46 -11.91 -15.05 -8.46
N SER A 47 -11.50 -14.35 -9.53
CA SER A 47 -12.39 -13.80 -10.57
C SER A 47 -13.41 -12.79 -10.06
N SER A 48 -13.16 -12.15 -8.91
CA SER A 48 -14.01 -11.09 -8.33
C SER A 48 -14.09 -9.83 -9.20
N GLY A 49 -13.08 -9.58 -10.03
CA GLY A 49 -12.97 -8.39 -10.87
C GLY A 49 -12.60 -7.11 -10.11
N GLY A 50 -12.58 -7.11 -8.77
CA GLY A 50 -12.16 -5.96 -7.98
C GLY A 50 -12.69 -5.97 -6.55
N PHE A 51 -12.54 -4.84 -5.88
CA PHE A 51 -12.97 -4.62 -4.50
C PHE A 51 -13.94 -3.45 -4.43
N MET A 52 -15.08 -3.64 -3.75
CA MET A 52 -16.00 -2.56 -3.40
C MET A 52 -15.74 -2.15 -1.95
N HIS A 53 -15.50 -0.86 -1.70
CA HIS A 53 -15.13 -0.38 -0.38
C HIS A 53 -15.48 1.11 -0.20
N TYR A 54 -16.35 1.42 0.77
CA TYR A 54 -16.83 2.79 1.07
C TYR A 54 -17.19 3.62 -0.17
N GLY A 55 -18.07 3.09 -1.03
CA GLY A 55 -18.50 3.80 -2.25
C GLY A 55 -17.47 3.83 -3.38
N ARG A 56 -16.36 3.10 -3.23
CA ARG A 56 -15.28 3.07 -4.23
C ARG A 56 -15.06 1.67 -4.75
N TYR A 57 -14.91 1.56 -6.06
CA TYR A 57 -14.57 0.33 -6.73
C TYR A 57 -13.13 0.36 -7.23
N TRP A 58 -12.36 -0.65 -6.84
CA TRP A 58 -10.96 -0.86 -7.16
C TRP A 58 -10.86 -2.05 -8.11
N ASN A 59 -10.52 -1.83 -9.37
CA ASN A 59 -10.52 -2.90 -10.37
C ASN A 59 -9.35 -3.88 -10.18
N ASN A 60 -9.57 -5.14 -10.53
CA ASN A 60 -8.51 -6.12 -10.72
C ASN A 60 -8.75 -6.91 -12.03
N SER A 61 -7.68 -7.47 -12.59
CA SER A 61 -7.77 -8.37 -13.74
C SER A 61 -6.69 -9.41 -13.60
N TYR A 62 -7.10 -10.68 -13.54
CA TYR A 62 -6.20 -11.83 -13.42
C TYR A 62 -6.26 -12.68 -14.69
N ASN A 63 -5.09 -13.09 -15.18
CA ASN A 63 -4.95 -13.99 -16.30
C ASN A 63 -4.45 -15.36 -15.81
N PRO A 64 -5.31 -16.39 -15.77
CA PRO A 64 -4.95 -17.71 -15.24
C PRO A 64 -3.96 -18.47 -16.13
N THR A 65 -3.87 -18.14 -17.43
CA THR A 65 -2.92 -18.79 -18.35
C THR A 65 -1.47 -18.45 -18.00
N TRP A 66 -1.22 -17.21 -17.57
CA TRP A 66 0.12 -16.71 -17.28
C TRP A 66 0.38 -16.46 -15.79
N GLY A 67 -0.63 -16.64 -14.94
CA GLY A 67 -0.56 -16.28 -13.52
C GLY A 67 -0.30 -14.79 -13.29
N SER A 68 -0.65 -13.95 -14.26
CA SER A 68 -0.38 -12.51 -14.24
C SER A 68 -1.61 -11.71 -13.85
N TRP A 69 -1.41 -10.52 -13.31
CA TRP A 69 -2.48 -9.64 -12.87
C TRP A 69 -2.19 -8.17 -13.15
N SER A 70 -3.23 -7.34 -13.13
CA SER A 70 -3.13 -5.88 -13.22
C SER A 70 -4.26 -5.22 -12.45
N GLY A 71 -4.12 -3.92 -12.17
CA GLY A 71 -5.09 -3.18 -11.38
C GLY A 71 -4.67 -3.14 -9.92
N TRP A 72 -5.56 -3.60 -9.05
CA TRP A 72 -5.39 -3.55 -7.60
C TRP A 72 -5.45 -4.94 -6.97
N ALA A 73 -4.59 -5.17 -5.98
CA ALA A 73 -4.61 -6.33 -5.10
C ALA A 73 -4.75 -5.86 -3.65
N LEU A 74 -5.48 -6.61 -2.84
CA LEU A 74 -5.50 -6.45 -1.38
C LEU A 74 -4.41 -7.33 -0.79
N SER A 75 -3.56 -6.80 0.09
CA SER A 75 -2.51 -7.59 0.75
C SER A 75 -2.36 -7.24 2.23
N ASN A 76 -1.87 -8.23 2.99
CA ASN A 76 -1.39 -8.09 4.36
C ASN A 76 -0.03 -8.77 4.58
N LEU A 77 0.75 -8.95 3.51
CA LEU A 77 2.10 -9.49 3.62
C LEU A 77 3.03 -8.50 4.34
N THR A 78 4.03 -9.04 5.03
CA THR A 78 4.90 -8.25 5.90
C THR A 78 6.39 -8.32 5.51
N ASP A 79 6.72 -9.08 4.46
CA ASP A 79 8.12 -9.30 4.05
C ASP A 79 8.71 -8.06 3.38
N THR A 80 9.61 -7.39 4.09
CA THR A 80 10.34 -6.19 3.63
C THR A 80 11.75 -6.49 3.15
N LEU A 81 12.18 -7.76 3.15
CA LEU A 81 13.58 -8.14 2.93
C LEU A 81 13.80 -8.86 1.60
N THR A 82 12.91 -9.78 1.24
CA THR A 82 13.14 -10.65 0.09
C THR A 82 13.06 -9.88 -1.23
N ALA A 83 14.14 -9.90 -2.01
CA ALA A 83 14.20 -9.31 -3.34
C ALA A 83 13.49 -10.18 -4.40
N GLY A 84 13.08 -9.55 -5.49
CA GLY A 84 12.53 -10.22 -6.67
C GLY A 84 10.99 -10.28 -6.74
N PHE A 85 10.49 -10.65 -7.92
CA PHE A 85 9.08 -10.59 -8.30
C PHE A 85 8.12 -11.36 -7.37
N GLY A 86 8.61 -12.38 -6.67
CA GLY A 86 7.82 -13.11 -5.67
C GLY A 86 7.29 -12.20 -4.55
N ASN A 87 7.97 -11.09 -4.26
CA ASN A 87 7.62 -10.16 -3.19
C ASN A 87 6.90 -8.88 -3.69
N GLN A 88 6.18 -8.99 -4.81
CA GLN A 88 5.45 -7.87 -5.43
C GLN A 88 4.22 -7.41 -4.65
N TYR A 89 3.79 -8.14 -3.63
CA TYR A 89 2.58 -7.85 -2.85
C TYR A 89 2.87 -7.28 -1.46
N SER A 90 4.11 -7.35 -0.98
CA SER A 90 4.48 -6.70 0.29
C SER A 90 4.77 -5.23 0.06
N ALA A 91 4.25 -4.36 0.92
CA ALA A 91 4.75 -2.98 1.02
C ALA A 91 6.14 -2.99 1.68
N ILE A 92 7.05 -2.10 1.25
CA ILE A 92 8.39 -1.99 1.86
C ILE A 92 8.33 -1.56 3.34
N THR A 93 7.22 -0.97 3.77
CA THR A 93 6.92 -0.64 5.17
C THR A 93 6.48 -1.84 6.00
N GLY A 94 6.14 -2.97 5.36
CA GLY A 94 5.62 -4.19 5.98
C GLY A 94 4.17 -4.11 6.46
N GLN A 95 3.53 -2.95 6.29
CA GLN A 95 2.19 -2.66 6.81
C GLN A 95 1.61 -1.41 6.15
N GLY A 96 0.30 -1.23 6.29
CA GLY A 96 -0.39 -0.01 5.87
C GLY A 96 -0.20 1.17 6.83
N VAL A 97 -0.77 2.31 6.45
CA VAL A 97 -0.69 3.55 7.24
C VAL A 97 -1.31 3.36 8.62
N SER A 98 -0.72 3.96 9.66
CA SER A 98 -1.11 3.75 11.08
C SER A 98 -1.13 2.28 11.52
N SER A 99 -0.23 1.46 10.95
CA SER A 99 -0.08 0.04 11.29
C SER A 99 -1.32 -0.81 11.00
N THR A 100 -2.10 -0.43 9.98
CA THR A 100 -3.16 -1.31 9.48
C THR A 100 -2.55 -2.56 8.85
N ALA A 101 -3.21 -3.70 9.07
CA ALA A 101 -2.73 -4.98 8.56
C ALA A 101 -2.92 -5.06 7.04
N ASN A 102 -4.04 -4.54 6.55
CA ASN A 102 -4.39 -4.61 5.14
C ASN A 102 -4.09 -3.30 4.42
N TYR A 103 -3.65 -3.43 3.17
CA TYR A 103 -3.38 -2.31 2.27
C TYR A 103 -3.56 -2.76 0.81
N MET A 104 -3.68 -1.78 -0.09
CA MET A 104 -3.81 -2.04 -1.52
C MET A 104 -2.45 -1.94 -2.21
N VAL A 105 -2.20 -2.85 -3.15
CA VAL A 105 -1.02 -2.87 -4.02
C VAL A 105 -1.50 -2.75 -5.47
N SER A 106 -0.75 -2.06 -6.31
CA SER A 106 -1.07 -1.93 -7.73
C SER A 106 0.09 -2.33 -8.62
N THR A 107 -0.24 -2.91 -9.78
CA THR A 107 0.72 -3.20 -10.84
C THR A 107 0.07 -3.15 -12.22
N GLY A 108 0.92 -3.13 -13.25
CA GLY A 108 0.51 -3.16 -14.65
C GLY A 108 -0.16 -1.88 -15.10
N SER A 109 -0.93 -1.99 -16.19
CA SER A 109 -1.67 -0.85 -16.76
C SER A 109 -3.11 -0.81 -16.24
N ARG A 110 -3.72 0.37 -16.24
CA ARG A 110 -5.17 0.58 -16.05
C ARG A 110 -5.69 0.25 -14.64
N ALA A 111 -4.88 0.45 -13.61
CA ALA A 111 -5.41 0.57 -12.25
C ALA A 111 -6.21 1.87 -12.13
N TYR A 112 -7.45 1.77 -11.68
CA TYR A 112 -8.32 2.93 -11.44
C TYR A 112 -9.17 2.71 -10.19
N ILE A 113 -9.64 3.82 -9.64
CA ILE A 113 -10.60 3.84 -8.54
C ILE A 113 -11.83 4.54 -9.08
N LYS A 114 -12.95 3.84 -9.18
CA LYS A 114 -14.23 4.43 -9.56
C LYS A 114 -14.96 4.85 -8.30
N LEU A 115 -15.32 6.12 -8.22
CA LEU A 115 -16.15 6.68 -7.16
C LEU A 115 -17.63 6.56 -7.58
N ASP A 116 -18.50 6.23 -6.63
CA ASP A 116 -19.96 6.18 -6.83
C ASP A 116 -20.54 7.58 -7.09
N GLU A 117 -19.98 8.60 -6.45
CA GLU A 117 -20.28 10.01 -6.67
C GLU A 117 -19.02 10.86 -6.89
N ALA A 118 -19.18 12.01 -7.54
CA ALA A 118 -18.10 12.95 -7.78
C ALA A 118 -17.58 13.51 -6.44
N THR A 119 -16.41 13.02 -6.02
CA THR A 119 -15.81 13.36 -4.72
C THR A 119 -14.44 13.98 -4.91
N ALA A 120 -14.19 15.09 -4.22
CA ALA A 120 -12.85 15.65 -4.12
C ALA A 120 -12.00 14.74 -3.21
N ILE A 121 -10.88 14.23 -3.74
CA ILE A 121 -9.93 13.41 -2.98
C ILE A 121 -8.81 14.31 -2.49
N SER A 122 -8.64 14.41 -1.17
CA SER A 122 -7.60 15.24 -0.54
C SER A 122 -6.20 14.65 -0.67
N GLY A 123 -6.08 13.32 -0.85
CA GLY A 123 -4.82 12.63 -1.06
C GLY A 123 -4.91 11.14 -0.72
N ALA A 124 -3.76 10.48 -0.81
CA ALA A 124 -3.56 9.10 -0.38
C ALA A 124 -2.08 8.91 0.02
N TYR A 125 -1.82 7.85 0.77
CA TYR A 125 -0.46 7.45 1.13
C TYR A 125 0.06 6.43 0.11
N PHE A 126 1.29 6.62 -0.36
CA PHE A 126 1.95 5.74 -1.31
C PHE A 126 3.31 5.32 -0.76
N THR A 127 3.69 4.08 -1.03
CA THR A 127 5.02 3.55 -0.77
C THR A 127 5.36 2.52 -1.84
N ASN A 128 6.64 2.18 -1.96
CA ASN A 128 7.06 1.12 -2.87
C ASN A 128 6.61 -0.26 -2.36
N THR A 129 6.43 -1.20 -3.28
CA THR A 129 6.45 -2.62 -2.91
C THR A 129 7.87 -3.01 -2.50
N THR A 130 8.01 -4.09 -1.72
CA THR A 130 9.32 -4.62 -1.38
C THR A 130 10.09 -5.02 -2.63
N TYR A 131 9.44 -5.68 -3.59
CA TYR A 131 10.06 -5.99 -4.87
C TYR A 131 10.64 -4.74 -5.53
N THR A 132 9.84 -3.69 -5.75
CA THR A 132 10.30 -2.46 -6.40
C THR A 132 11.43 -1.79 -5.63
N ALA A 133 11.31 -1.67 -4.30
CA ALA A 133 12.34 -1.03 -3.48
C ALA A 133 13.68 -1.78 -3.54
N ARG A 134 13.66 -3.11 -3.42
CA ARG A 134 14.87 -3.93 -3.47
C ARG A 134 15.49 -3.99 -4.86
N ASP A 135 14.66 -3.99 -5.91
CA ASP A 135 15.12 -3.94 -7.28
C ASP A 135 15.81 -2.61 -7.60
N MET A 136 15.28 -1.47 -7.12
CA MET A 136 15.98 -0.19 -7.22
C MET A 136 17.29 -0.17 -6.42
N GLU A 137 17.32 -0.75 -5.22
CA GLU A 137 18.52 -0.76 -4.37
C GLU A 137 19.65 -1.65 -4.92
N GLN A 138 19.30 -2.82 -5.46
CA GLN A 138 20.25 -3.90 -5.74
C GLN A 138 20.39 -4.22 -7.22
N GLY A 139 19.43 -3.78 -8.04
CA GLY A 139 19.25 -4.25 -9.41
C GLY A 139 18.79 -5.70 -9.47
N SER A 140 18.63 -6.20 -10.69
CA SER A 140 18.36 -7.61 -10.96
C SER A 140 18.88 -8.01 -12.34
N GLY A 141 18.56 -9.23 -12.78
CA GLY A 141 18.82 -9.64 -14.17
C GLY A 141 18.01 -8.85 -15.22
N PHE A 142 17.04 -8.02 -14.80
CA PHE A 142 16.14 -7.27 -15.69
C PHE A 142 16.28 -5.75 -15.57
N SER A 143 17.00 -5.26 -14.55
CA SER A 143 17.12 -3.85 -14.23
C SER A 143 18.49 -3.55 -13.61
N LYS A 144 19.04 -2.37 -13.89
CA LYS A 144 20.19 -1.86 -13.13
C LYS A 144 19.72 -1.38 -11.75
N LYS A 145 20.64 -1.35 -10.77
CA LYS A 145 20.39 -0.63 -9.52
C LYS A 145 20.33 0.88 -9.81
N PHE A 146 19.49 1.59 -9.06
CA PHE A 146 19.41 3.04 -9.12
C PHE A 146 20.70 3.67 -8.58
N GLY A 147 21.10 4.80 -9.15
CA GLY A 147 22.39 5.42 -8.89
C GLY A 147 23.55 4.80 -9.67
N GLY A 148 23.34 3.69 -10.39
CA GLY A 148 24.43 3.04 -11.12
C GLY A 148 25.53 2.51 -10.20
N ASP A 149 26.63 1.99 -10.76
CA ASP A 149 27.66 1.31 -9.97
C ASP A 149 28.38 2.22 -8.97
N ASP A 150 28.55 3.49 -9.31
CA ASP A 150 29.25 4.51 -8.55
C ASP A 150 28.32 5.40 -7.70
N GLY A 151 27.00 5.25 -7.85
CA GLY A 151 25.99 6.02 -7.11
C GLY A 151 25.61 7.36 -7.75
N ASN A 152 26.10 7.69 -8.95
CA ASN A 152 25.93 8.99 -9.59
C ASN A 152 24.92 9.01 -10.75
N ASP A 153 24.33 7.88 -11.13
CA ASP A 153 23.29 7.89 -12.16
C ASP A 153 22.02 8.59 -11.64
N GLU A 154 21.54 9.57 -12.40
CA GLU A 154 20.23 10.15 -12.17
C GLU A 154 19.14 9.11 -12.52
N ASP A 155 18.37 8.68 -11.52
CA ASP A 155 17.27 7.72 -11.68
C ASP A 155 16.06 8.16 -10.85
N PHE A 156 14.86 7.93 -11.36
CA PHE A 156 13.64 8.21 -10.62
C PHE A 156 12.59 7.13 -10.82
N PHE A 157 11.75 6.97 -9.81
CA PHE A 157 10.54 6.17 -9.88
C PHE A 157 9.38 7.02 -9.37
N ARG A 158 8.28 7.09 -10.12
CA ARG A 158 7.16 7.98 -9.80
C ARG A 158 5.83 7.39 -10.22
N VAL A 159 4.78 7.82 -9.54
CA VAL A 159 3.39 7.57 -9.94
C VAL A 159 2.77 8.87 -10.46
N VAL A 160 1.94 8.76 -11.49
CA VAL A 160 1.13 9.86 -12.00
C VAL A 160 -0.32 9.59 -11.63
N ILE A 161 -0.86 10.39 -10.73
CA ILE A 161 -2.22 10.24 -10.21
C ILE A 161 -3.10 11.17 -11.02
N SER A 162 -3.98 10.61 -11.85
CA SER A 162 -4.88 11.38 -12.72
C SER A 162 -6.32 11.26 -12.24
N SER A 163 -7.03 12.38 -12.26
CA SER A 163 -8.44 12.48 -11.90
C SER A 163 -9.32 12.66 -13.13
N TYR A 164 -10.52 12.09 -13.09
CA TYR A 164 -11.48 12.12 -14.19
C TYR A 164 -12.89 12.38 -13.64
N LEU A 165 -13.68 13.14 -14.38
CA LEU A 165 -15.10 13.36 -14.13
C LEU A 165 -15.90 12.94 -15.36
N ALA A 166 -16.82 11.99 -15.19
CA ALA A 166 -17.60 11.41 -16.29
C ALA A 166 -16.74 10.97 -17.50
N GLY A 167 -15.55 10.42 -17.24
CA GLY A 167 -14.60 9.97 -18.27
C GLY A 167 -13.75 11.08 -18.88
N THR A 168 -13.97 12.34 -18.52
CA THR A 168 -13.14 13.48 -18.97
C THR A 168 -12.02 13.73 -17.98
N PHE A 169 -10.79 13.90 -18.47
CA PHE A 169 -9.64 14.26 -17.64
C PHE A 169 -9.88 15.61 -16.95
N VAL A 170 -9.52 15.70 -15.66
CA VAL A 170 -9.64 16.93 -14.87
C VAL A 170 -8.26 17.48 -14.54
N ASP A 171 -7.45 16.70 -13.83
CA ASP A 171 -6.12 17.11 -13.38
C ASP A 171 -5.22 15.90 -13.08
N SER A 172 -3.91 16.10 -12.99
CA SER A 172 -2.94 15.09 -12.56
C SER A 172 -1.84 15.63 -11.65
N THR A 173 -1.44 14.83 -10.69
CA THR A 173 -0.31 15.11 -9.80
C THR A 173 0.74 14.00 -9.93
N ILE A 174 2.01 14.40 -9.93
CA ILE A 174 3.15 13.49 -9.91
C ILE A 174 3.60 13.29 -8.46
N PHE A 175 3.83 12.04 -8.07
CA PHE A 175 4.41 11.70 -6.78
C PHE A 175 5.62 10.78 -6.99
N TYR A 176 6.79 11.21 -6.51
CA TYR A 176 8.03 10.45 -6.63
C TYR A 176 8.14 9.44 -5.49
N LEU A 177 8.43 8.19 -5.84
CA LEU A 177 8.72 7.08 -4.95
C LEU A 177 10.22 6.77 -4.86
N ALA A 178 11.03 7.31 -5.78
CA ALA A 178 12.48 7.40 -5.71
C ALA A 178 12.95 8.57 -6.60
N ASP A 179 14.04 9.23 -6.21
CA ASP A 179 14.55 10.43 -6.88
C ASP A 179 16.06 10.59 -6.58
N TYR A 180 16.88 9.84 -7.33
CA TYR A 180 18.34 9.88 -7.29
C TYR A 180 18.81 10.94 -8.29
N ARG A 181 19.63 11.88 -7.82
CA ARG A 181 20.11 13.05 -8.58
C ARG A 181 21.55 13.35 -8.23
#